data_AF-S6B2K2-F1
#
_entry.id   AF-S6B2K2-F1
#
_cell.length_a   1.000
_cell.length_b   1.000
_cell.length_c   1.000
_cell.angle_alpha   90.00
_cell.angle_beta   90.00
_cell.angle_gamma   90.00
#
_symmetry.space_group_name_H-M   'P 1'
#
loop_
_entity.id
_entity.type
_entity.pdbx_description
1 polymer ?
#
loop_
_entity_poly.entity_id
_entity_poly.type
_entity_poly.pdbx_seq_one_letter_code
_entity_poly.pdbx_strand_id
1 'polypeptide(L)'
;MTNTKSNIIRFPVVGRSSKKPDTPSPGAAFLDAVKMIQDAPALPSNKTRRGKSLPSQSVEGDNNTQVAGERVVHQSIKGSGNVQIGGAVGRVTVHASKAPRIEIAAPFGSIGADPAFRARIESLIKQINEYRHKRLGKSFKFGALYGELAKAFGLAPKSWRDIWLFDESMAPEVIHWLEAKLNNTQQGRIDRAARGEAYMHTRGHLFKIETDYLAQLGWNDDYATMQREIVTGKESRRHMTDAEFRHWVGYLRRALEAMYGESTN
;
A
#
# COMPACT_ATOMS: atom_id res chain seq x y z
N MET A 1 -39.16 28.50 -4.04
CA MET A 1 -38.30 27.33 -3.78
C MET A 1 -36.90 27.62 -4.29
N THR A 2 -35.94 27.50 -3.37
CA THR A 2 -34.47 27.51 -3.43
C THR A 2 -33.77 27.99 -4.71
N ASN A 3 -33.11 29.14 -4.54
CA ASN A 3 -32.19 29.80 -5.45
C ASN A 3 -30.76 29.41 -5.04
N THR A 4 -30.07 28.58 -5.84
CA THR A 4 -28.69 28.16 -5.60
C THR A 4 -27.73 29.16 -6.24
N LYS A 5 -27.16 30.07 -5.45
CA LYS A 5 -26.10 30.99 -5.92
C LYS A 5 -24.73 30.40 -5.65
N SER A 6 -24.00 30.14 -6.74
CA SER A 6 -22.58 29.85 -6.78
C SER A 6 -21.76 31.10 -6.46
N ASN A 7 -20.84 31.01 -5.50
CA ASN A 7 -19.85 32.06 -5.24
C ASN A 7 -18.57 31.74 -6.00
N ILE A 8 -18.36 32.46 -7.12
CA ILE A 8 -17.08 32.52 -7.83
C ILE A 8 -16.36 33.78 -7.34
N ILE A 9 -15.20 33.63 -6.71
CA ILE A 9 -14.35 34.75 -6.31
C ILE A 9 -13.33 35.00 -7.44
N ARG A 10 -13.37 36.21 -8.03
CA ARG A 10 -12.37 36.71 -8.99
C ARG A 10 -11.32 37.54 -8.25
N PHE A 11 -10.04 37.34 -8.56
CA PHE A 11 -8.94 38.15 -8.03
C PHE A 11 -8.63 39.37 -8.92
N PRO A 12 -8.19 40.50 -8.34
CA PRO A 12 -7.87 41.72 -9.09
C PRO A 12 -6.52 41.60 -9.82
N VAL A 13 -6.51 42.04 -11.07
CA VAL A 13 -5.30 42.26 -11.89
C VAL A 13 -4.64 43.56 -11.43
N VAL A 14 -3.40 43.48 -10.92
CA VAL A 14 -2.60 44.67 -10.59
C VAL A 14 -1.84 45.12 -11.84
N GLY A 15 -2.13 46.34 -12.29
CA GLY A 15 -1.46 46.99 -13.41
C GLY A 15 0.00 47.33 -13.11
N ARG A 16 0.87 47.09 -14.10
CA ARG A 16 2.26 47.59 -14.13
C ARG A 16 2.26 49.10 -14.27
N SER A 17 2.88 49.81 -13.33
CA SER A 17 3.35 51.18 -13.56
C SER A 17 4.88 51.19 -13.67
N SER A 18 5.36 51.89 -14.69
CA SER A 18 6.77 52.10 -15.01
C SER A 18 7.27 53.39 -14.35
N LYS A 19 8.35 53.33 -13.57
CA LYS A 19 9.29 54.44 -13.35
C LYS A 19 10.58 53.89 -12.71
N LYS A 20 11.71 54.04 -13.40
CA LYS A 20 13.07 53.85 -12.86
C LYS A 20 13.47 55.12 -12.09
N PRO A 21 14.26 54.99 -11.00
CA PRO A 21 15.18 56.05 -10.59
C PRO A 21 16.64 55.57 -10.62
N ASP A 22 17.51 56.56 -10.79
CA ASP A 22 18.92 56.45 -11.14
C ASP A 22 19.80 55.87 -10.02
N THR A 23 20.84 55.16 -10.42
CA THR A 23 21.81 54.49 -9.53
C THR A 23 23.01 55.42 -9.27
N PRO A 24 23.32 55.78 -8.02
CA PRO A 24 24.60 56.40 -7.70
C PRO A 24 25.71 55.34 -7.58
N SER A 25 26.93 55.75 -7.94
CA SER A 25 28.15 54.92 -8.05
C SER A 25 28.51 54.19 -6.74
N PRO A 26 28.95 52.92 -6.77
CA PRO A 26 29.08 52.05 -5.59
C PRO A 26 30.17 52.45 -4.59
N GLY A 27 31.06 53.39 -4.94
CA GLY A 27 32.23 53.72 -4.12
C GLY A 27 31.97 54.71 -2.99
N ALA A 28 31.03 55.64 -3.15
CA ALA A 28 30.80 56.72 -2.17
C ALA A 28 29.84 56.31 -1.04
N ALA A 29 28.91 55.39 -1.29
CA ALA A 29 27.92 54.97 -0.30
C ALA A 29 28.49 54.05 0.81
N PHE A 30 29.64 53.40 0.56
CA PHE A 30 30.20 52.45 1.52
C PHE A 30 30.93 53.15 2.69
N LEU A 31 31.63 54.26 2.42
CA LEU A 31 32.40 54.97 3.45
C LEU A 31 31.51 55.85 4.36
N ASP A 32 30.41 56.40 3.84
CA ASP A 32 29.42 57.11 4.67
C ASP A 32 28.59 56.16 5.54
N ALA A 33 28.30 54.93 5.07
CA ALA A 33 27.57 53.92 5.84
C ALA A 33 28.39 53.40 7.04
N VAL A 34 29.71 53.28 6.91
CA VAL A 34 30.59 52.84 8.00
C VAL A 34 30.72 53.91 9.09
N LYS A 35 30.73 55.20 8.70
CA LYS A 35 30.83 56.31 9.66
C LYS A 35 29.54 56.49 10.49
N MET A 36 28.37 56.19 9.93
CA MET A 36 27.10 56.23 10.67
C MET A 36 26.92 55.09 11.70
N ILE A 37 27.68 54.00 11.61
CA ILE A 37 27.59 52.87 12.57
C ILE A 37 28.42 53.13 13.83
N GLN A 38 29.53 53.86 13.72
CA GLN A 38 30.42 54.13 14.86
C GLN A 38 29.90 55.23 15.81
N ASP A 39 29.08 56.16 15.32
CA ASP A 39 28.57 57.29 16.11
C ASP A 39 27.08 57.16 16.50
N ALA A 40 26.47 55.98 16.33
CA ALA A 40 25.06 55.78 16.69
C ALA A 40 24.87 55.72 18.21
N PRO A 41 24.00 56.56 18.81
CA PRO A 41 23.72 56.53 20.24
C PRO A 41 23.07 55.20 20.64
N ALA A 42 23.45 54.67 21.81
CA ALA A 42 22.93 53.42 22.35
C ALA A 42 21.39 53.38 22.33
N LEU A 43 20.84 52.47 21.53
CA LEU A 43 19.39 52.26 21.45
C LEU A 43 18.85 51.65 22.76
N PRO A 44 17.67 52.11 23.21
CA PRO A 44 17.08 51.68 24.48
C PRO A 44 16.66 50.21 24.44
N SER A 45 16.80 49.52 25.59
CA SER A 45 16.40 48.13 25.76
C SER A 45 14.90 47.96 25.48
N ASN A 46 14.62 47.39 24.31
CA ASN A 46 13.24 47.25 23.85
C ASN A 46 12.62 46.04 24.52
N LYS A 47 11.76 46.32 25.51
CA LYS A 47 10.85 45.35 26.14
C LYS A 47 10.14 44.51 25.08
N THR A 48 10.15 43.21 25.34
CA THR A 48 9.48 42.11 24.66
C THR A 48 8.11 42.49 24.09
N ARG A 49 8.03 42.78 22.79
CA ARG A 49 6.76 42.73 22.04
C ARG A 49 6.44 41.26 21.74
N ARG A 50 5.49 40.70 22.50
CA ARG A 50 4.89 39.38 22.26
C ARG A 50 4.37 39.32 20.82
N GLY A 51 5.12 38.64 19.94
CA GLY A 51 4.64 38.25 18.62
C GLY A 51 3.44 37.31 18.76
N LYS A 52 2.44 37.47 17.88
CA LYS A 52 1.26 36.60 17.79
C LYS A 52 1.72 35.14 17.74
N SER A 53 1.33 34.37 18.76
CA SER A 53 1.55 32.93 18.82
C SER A 53 0.98 32.25 17.58
N LEU A 54 1.78 31.43 16.90
CA LEU A 54 1.26 30.47 15.93
C LEU A 54 0.16 29.63 16.60
N PRO A 55 -0.90 29.23 15.86
CA PRO A 55 -1.95 28.39 16.44
C PRO A 55 -1.30 27.11 17.00
N SER A 56 -1.42 26.95 18.32
CA SER A 56 -0.93 25.78 19.03
C SER A 56 -2.11 24.86 19.35
N GLN A 57 -1.93 23.57 19.13
CA GLN A 57 -2.90 22.56 19.48
C GLN A 57 -2.27 21.60 20.50
N SER A 58 -2.93 21.45 21.65
CA SER A 58 -2.54 20.49 22.68
C SER A 58 -3.61 19.42 22.78
N VAL A 59 -3.22 18.15 22.67
CA VAL A 59 -4.13 17.02 22.85
C VAL A 59 -3.54 16.05 23.86
N GLU A 60 -4.33 15.73 24.87
CA GLU A 60 -4.00 14.72 25.88
C GLU A 60 -4.85 13.47 25.62
N GLY A 61 -4.23 12.29 25.70
CA GLY A 61 -4.90 11.00 25.54
C GLY A 61 -4.10 10.01 24.70
N ASP A 62 -4.57 8.77 24.69
CA ASP A 62 -3.99 7.67 23.91
C ASP A 62 -4.73 7.49 22.57
N ASN A 63 -4.03 7.01 21.54
CA ASN A 63 -4.57 6.65 20.21
C ASN A 63 -5.24 7.79 19.41
N ASN A 64 -4.79 9.03 19.60
CA ASN A 64 -5.29 10.16 18.83
C ASN A 64 -4.76 10.12 17.38
N THR A 65 -5.64 10.44 16.42
CA THR A 65 -5.26 10.69 15.02
C THR A 65 -5.39 12.18 14.72
N GLN A 66 -4.32 12.82 14.24
CA GLN A 66 -4.35 14.23 13.85
C GLN A 66 -3.89 14.43 12.42
N VAL A 67 -4.62 15.24 11.67
CA VAL A 67 -4.33 15.59 10.27
C VAL A 67 -3.87 17.05 10.22
N ALA A 68 -2.65 17.30 9.80
CA ALA A 68 -2.13 18.66 9.61
C ALA A 68 -2.55 19.19 8.23
N GLY A 69 -3.18 20.37 8.20
CA GLY A 69 -3.45 21.12 6.96
C GLY A 69 -2.21 21.89 6.46
N GLU A 70 -2.36 22.66 5.38
CA GLU A 70 -1.28 23.40 4.70
C GLU A 70 -0.56 24.49 5.54
N ARG A 71 -1.01 24.77 6.77
CA ARG A 71 -0.39 25.77 7.65
C ARG A 71 0.54 25.12 8.65
N VAL A 72 1.64 25.81 8.97
CA VAL A 72 2.56 25.43 10.06
C VAL A 72 1.82 25.52 11.39
N VAL A 73 1.49 24.37 11.98
CA VAL A 73 0.86 24.25 13.31
C VAL A 73 1.90 23.70 14.30
N HIS A 74 2.04 24.33 15.46
CA HIS A 74 2.79 23.76 16.58
C HIS A 74 1.87 22.82 17.37
N GLN A 75 2.13 21.52 17.33
CA GLN A 75 1.31 20.52 18.00
C GLN A 75 2.10 19.85 19.14
N SER A 76 1.47 19.76 20.31
CA SER A 76 1.98 19.05 21.48
C SER A 76 1.01 17.92 21.81
N ILE A 77 1.48 16.68 21.82
CA ILE A 77 0.65 15.51 22.10
C ILE A 77 1.23 14.74 23.28
N LYS A 78 0.39 14.47 24.28
CA LYS A 78 0.76 13.73 25.49
C LYS A 78 -0.07 12.44 25.57
N GLY A 79 0.60 11.30 25.52
CA GLY A 79 -0.01 9.97 25.57
C GLY A 79 0.72 8.95 24.69
N SER A 80 0.13 7.78 24.51
CA SER A 80 0.66 6.63 23.79
C SER A 80 -0.20 6.25 22.58
N GLY A 81 0.39 5.65 21.54
CA GLY A 81 -0.34 5.19 20.35
C GLY A 81 -0.85 6.28 19.41
N ASN A 82 -0.42 7.54 19.57
CA ASN A 82 -0.86 8.65 18.73
C ASN A 82 -0.25 8.60 17.32
N VAL A 83 -1.06 8.92 16.32
CA VAL A 83 -0.73 8.95 14.88
C VAL A 83 -0.93 10.37 14.35
N GLN A 84 0.08 10.93 13.69
CA GLN A 84 0.01 12.26 13.09
C GLN A 84 0.30 12.17 11.59
N ILE A 85 -0.62 12.68 10.78
CA ILE A 85 -0.58 12.67 9.31
C ILE A 85 -0.28 14.09 8.84
N GLY A 86 0.92 14.30 8.29
CA GLY A 86 1.35 15.60 7.75
C GLY A 86 0.91 15.81 6.30
N GLY A 87 0.30 16.95 5.99
CA GLY A 87 0.20 17.46 4.62
C GLY A 87 1.50 18.14 4.16
N ALA A 88 1.80 18.01 2.86
CA ALA A 88 2.89 18.64 2.09
C ALA A 88 4.10 19.19 2.89
N VAL A 89 5.14 18.34 3.05
CA VAL A 89 6.57 18.62 3.34
C VAL A 89 6.90 19.96 4.03
N GLY A 90 6.14 20.32 5.06
CA GLY A 90 6.44 21.43 5.96
C GLY A 90 6.93 20.86 7.29
N ARG A 91 8.14 21.22 7.72
CA ARG A 91 8.79 20.82 8.99
C ARG A 91 7.78 20.61 10.13
N VAL A 92 7.39 19.36 10.38
CA VAL A 92 6.63 18.99 11.57
C VAL A 92 7.63 18.77 12.71
N THR A 93 7.56 19.62 13.74
CA THR A 93 8.35 19.44 14.97
C THR A 93 7.44 18.87 16.03
N VAL A 94 7.57 17.57 16.32
CA VAL A 94 6.77 16.87 17.32
C VAL A 94 7.55 16.76 18.63
N HIS A 95 7.02 17.32 19.70
CA HIS A 95 7.52 17.09 21.05
C HIS A 95 6.62 16.04 21.73
N ALA A 96 7.11 14.82 21.89
CA ALA A 96 6.42 13.73 22.57
C ALA A 96 7.36 13.02 23.57
N SER A 97 6.81 12.54 24.68
CA SER A 97 7.57 11.84 25.74
C SER A 97 8.06 10.44 25.34
N LYS A 98 7.48 9.86 24.28
CA LYS A 98 7.96 8.67 23.57
C LYS A 98 8.10 9.02 22.09
N ALA A 99 9.08 8.43 21.41
CA ALA A 99 9.37 8.70 19.99
C ALA A 99 8.07 8.59 19.16
N PRO A 100 7.60 9.68 18.55
CA PRO A 100 6.34 9.69 17.83
C PRO A 100 6.45 8.83 16.57
N ARG A 101 5.41 8.05 16.28
CA ARG A 101 5.28 7.40 14.96
C ARG A 101 4.79 8.44 13.97
N ILE A 102 5.72 8.96 13.17
CA ILE A 102 5.40 9.86 12.07
C ILE A 102 5.04 8.97 10.88
N GLU A 103 3.76 8.89 10.54
CA GLU A 103 3.28 8.23 9.33
C GLU A 103 3.11 9.30 8.26
N ILE A 104 4.08 9.38 7.36
CA ILE A 104 4.02 10.28 6.21
C ILE A 104 2.93 9.72 5.27
N ALA A 105 1.88 10.50 4.99
CA ALA A 105 0.92 10.16 3.96
C ALA A 105 1.65 10.01 2.63
N ALA A 106 1.37 8.93 1.91
CA ALA A 106 1.99 8.68 0.62
C ALA A 106 1.66 9.87 -0.32
N PRO A 107 2.66 10.44 -1.02
CA PRO A 107 2.43 11.58 -1.90
C PRO A 107 1.48 11.21 -3.04
N PHE A 108 0.67 12.15 -3.54
CA PHE A 108 -0.16 11.89 -4.73
C PHE A 108 0.73 11.48 -5.92
N GLY A 109 0.29 10.49 -6.71
CA GLY A 109 1.08 9.91 -7.78
C GLY A 109 2.09 8.84 -7.31
N SER A 110 2.02 8.42 -6.04
CA SER A 110 2.85 7.33 -5.51
C SER A 110 2.09 6.03 -5.33
N ILE A 111 2.83 4.92 -5.32
CA ILE A 111 2.29 3.56 -5.11
C ILE A 111 1.42 3.50 -3.84
N GLY A 112 1.81 4.21 -2.76
CA GLY A 112 1.07 4.20 -1.51
C GLY A 112 -0.23 5.00 -1.52
N ALA A 113 -0.40 5.91 -2.49
CA ALA A 113 -1.61 6.72 -2.65
C ALA A 113 -2.69 6.00 -3.47
N ASP A 114 -2.31 5.09 -4.37
CA ASP A 114 -3.24 4.23 -5.10
C ASP A 114 -3.69 3.01 -4.25
N PRO A 115 -4.98 2.91 -3.89
CA PRO A 115 -5.49 1.78 -3.11
C PRO A 115 -5.36 0.42 -3.81
N ALA A 116 -5.45 0.37 -5.14
CA ALA A 116 -5.37 -0.87 -5.91
C ALA A 116 -3.94 -1.42 -5.89
N PHE A 117 -2.93 -0.57 -6.14
CA PHE A 117 -1.53 -1.01 -6.05
C PHE A 117 -1.15 -1.43 -4.64
N ARG A 118 -1.56 -0.65 -3.63
CA ARG A 118 -1.32 -0.98 -2.23
C ARG A 118 -1.92 -2.33 -1.85
N ALA A 119 -3.21 -2.54 -2.13
CA ALA A 119 -3.89 -3.79 -1.83
C ALA A 119 -3.26 -4.99 -2.55
N ARG A 120 -2.85 -4.82 -3.81
CA ARG A 120 -2.19 -5.87 -4.59
C ARG A 120 -0.83 -6.25 -3.98
N ILE A 121 0.01 -5.27 -3.67
CA ILE A 121 1.34 -5.49 -3.09
C ILE A 121 1.23 -6.13 -1.71
N GLU A 122 0.34 -5.63 -0.84
CA GLU A 122 0.11 -6.20 0.49
C GLU A 122 -0.41 -7.65 0.40
N SER A 123 -1.33 -7.94 -0.54
CA SER A 123 -1.82 -9.29 -0.80
C SER A 123 -0.71 -10.25 -1.24
N LEU A 124 0.16 -9.82 -2.17
CA LEU A 124 1.30 -10.63 -2.62
C LEU A 124 2.28 -10.92 -1.48
N ILE A 125 2.64 -9.91 -0.69
CA ILE A 125 3.51 -10.08 0.49
C ILE A 125 2.90 -11.09 1.47
N LYS A 126 1.60 -10.97 1.75
CA LYS A 126 0.87 -11.89 2.63
C LYS A 126 0.91 -13.33 2.10
N GLN A 127 0.57 -13.54 0.82
CA GLN A 127 0.58 -14.86 0.20
C GLN A 127 1.97 -15.52 0.21
N ILE A 128 3.03 -14.76 -0.11
CA ILE A 128 4.41 -15.27 -0.06
C ILE A 128 4.75 -15.74 1.35
N ASN A 129 4.46 -14.92 2.36
CA ASN A 129 4.74 -15.25 3.75
C ASN A 129 3.93 -16.46 4.23
N GLU A 130 2.66 -16.57 3.86
CA GLU A 130 1.84 -17.74 4.17
C GLU A 130 2.40 -19.03 3.55
N TYR A 131 2.79 -19.00 2.27
CA TYR A 131 3.36 -20.16 1.59
C TYR A 131 4.72 -20.56 2.17
N ARG A 132 5.59 -19.59 2.47
CA ARG A 132 6.87 -19.85 3.13
C ARG A 132 6.69 -20.37 4.55
N HIS A 133 5.75 -19.83 5.32
CA HIS A 133 5.42 -20.26 6.67
C HIS A 133 4.86 -21.69 6.69
N LYS A 134 3.93 -22.04 5.78
CA LYS A 134 3.41 -23.40 5.64
C LYS A 134 4.51 -24.44 5.42
N ARG A 135 5.57 -24.09 4.68
CA ARG A 135 6.71 -24.96 4.41
C ARG A 135 7.72 -25.02 5.56
N LEU A 136 8.09 -23.87 6.13
CA LEU A 136 9.22 -23.74 7.08
C LEU A 136 8.78 -23.79 8.55
N GLY A 137 7.48 -23.66 8.83
CA GLY A 137 6.91 -23.65 10.17
C GLY A 137 7.60 -22.65 11.10
N LYS A 138 7.97 -23.12 12.30
CA LYS A 138 8.58 -22.31 13.36
C LYS A 138 9.93 -21.67 13.00
N SER A 139 10.63 -22.20 12.00
CA SER A 139 11.91 -21.65 11.55
C SER A 139 11.75 -20.45 10.60
N PHE A 140 10.52 -20.10 10.22
CA PHE A 140 10.25 -19.00 9.30
C PHE A 140 10.47 -17.63 9.95
N LYS A 141 11.21 -16.75 9.26
CA LYS A 141 11.43 -15.36 9.66
C LYS A 141 10.68 -14.42 8.70
N PHE A 142 9.57 -13.84 9.17
CA PHE A 142 8.76 -12.89 8.39
C PHE A 142 9.55 -11.67 7.88
N GLY A 143 10.63 -11.27 8.57
CA GLY A 143 11.47 -10.15 8.19
C GLY A 143 12.36 -10.37 6.96
N ALA A 144 12.61 -11.61 6.56
CA ALA A 144 13.55 -11.91 5.46
C ALA A 144 13.05 -11.38 4.11
N LEU A 145 11.74 -11.51 3.84
CA LEU A 145 11.13 -11.01 2.61
C LEU A 145 11.27 -9.49 2.48
N TYR A 146 11.08 -8.76 3.57
CA TYR A 146 11.20 -7.31 3.59
C TYR A 146 12.61 -6.83 3.29
N GLY A 147 13.63 -7.53 3.83
CA GLY A 147 15.03 -7.23 3.50
C GLY A 147 15.39 -7.53 2.05
N GLU A 148 14.88 -8.63 1.48
CA GLU A 148 15.03 -8.96 0.05
C GLU A 148 14.38 -7.90 -0.85
N LEU A 149 13.17 -7.46 -0.50
CA LEU A 149 12.41 -6.44 -1.22
C LEU A 149 13.14 -5.10 -1.20
N ALA A 150 13.58 -4.65 -0.02
CA ALA A 150 14.35 -3.42 0.10
C ALA A 150 15.63 -3.47 -0.75
N LYS A 151 16.38 -4.57 -0.69
CA LYS A 151 17.61 -4.74 -1.48
C LYS A 151 17.36 -4.72 -2.98
N ALA A 152 16.25 -5.30 -3.45
CA ALA A 152 15.91 -5.34 -4.87
C ALA A 152 15.67 -3.93 -5.46
N PHE A 153 15.16 -3.01 -4.65
CA PHE A 153 14.82 -1.66 -5.06
C PHE A 153 15.79 -0.60 -4.50
N GLY A 154 17.00 -1.00 -4.08
CA GLY A 154 18.04 -0.06 -3.63
C GLY A 154 17.76 0.62 -2.28
N LEU A 155 16.83 0.09 -1.48
CA LEU A 155 16.46 0.61 -0.16
C LEU A 155 17.28 -0.05 0.96
N ALA A 156 17.40 0.64 2.09
CA ALA A 156 17.96 0.04 3.29
C ALA A 156 17.05 -1.10 3.80
N PRO A 157 17.58 -2.22 4.33
CA PRO A 157 16.78 -3.40 4.70
C PRO A 157 15.62 -3.14 5.66
N LYS A 158 15.73 -2.11 6.53
CA LYS A 158 14.70 -1.72 7.49
C LYS A 158 13.66 -0.74 6.90
N SER A 159 13.96 -0.14 5.76
CA SER A 159 13.18 0.91 5.12
C SER A 159 12.43 0.39 3.89
N TRP A 160 12.06 -0.89 3.87
CA TRP A 160 11.31 -1.49 2.77
C TRP A 160 9.99 -0.76 2.48
N ARG A 161 9.40 -0.08 3.47
CA ARG A 161 8.16 0.70 3.32
C ARG A 161 8.35 1.96 2.47
N ASP A 162 9.58 2.36 2.18
CA ASP A 162 9.84 3.51 1.32
C ASP A 162 9.38 3.25 -0.14
N ILE A 163 9.09 2.00 -0.52
CA ILE A 163 8.42 1.69 -1.78
C ILE A 163 7.08 2.41 -1.94
N TRP A 164 6.40 2.75 -0.84
CA TRP A 164 5.13 3.48 -0.89
C TRP A 164 5.29 4.92 -1.37
N LEU A 165 6.53 5.43 -1.32
CA LEU A 165 6.89 6.76 -1.77
C LEU A 165 7.36 6.77 -3.23
N PHE A 166 7.50 5.59 -3.86
CA PHE A 166 7.84 5.51 -5.29
C PHE A 166 6.68 5.99 -6.14
N ASP A 167 7.01 6.51 -7.32
CA ASP A 167 6.03 6.87 -8.33
C ASP A 167 5.20 5.65 -8.76
N GLU A 168 3.93 5.87 -9.10
CA GLU A 168 3.01 4.82 -9.57
C GLU A 168 3.57 4.03 -10.78
N SER A 169 4.39 4.66 -11.63
CA SER A 169 5.07 3.98 -12.75
C SER A 169 6.00 2.83 -12.33
N MET A 170 6.46 2.81 -11.08
CA MET A 170 7.27 1.73 -10.51
C MET A 170 6.42 0.56 -9.99
N ALA A 171 5.10 0.73 -9.83
CA ALA A 171 4.23 -0.31 -9.28
C ALA A 171 4.27 -1.63 -10.07
N PRO A 172 4.26 -1.64 -11.42
CA PRO A 172 4.35 -2.87 -12.20
C PRO A 172 5.65 -3.65 -11.92
N GLU A 173 6.76 -2.97 -11.72
CA GLU A 173 8.05 -3.61 -11.43
C GLU A 173 8.06 -4.25 -10.03
N VAL A 174 7.54 -3.53 -9.03
CA VAL A 174 7.38 -4.05 -7.66
C VAL A 174 6.46 -5.27 -7.64
N ILE A 175 5.33 -5.20 -8.35
CA ILE A 175 4.38 -6.30 -8.47
C ILE A 175 5.03 -7.49 -9.18
N HIS A 176 5.72 -7.26 -10.31
CA HIS A 176 6.38 -8.32 -11.07
C HIS A 176 7.44 -9.05 -10.22
N TRP A 177 8.24 -8.30 -9.47
CA TRP A 177 9.22 -8.88 -8.56
C TRP A 177 8.57 -9.75 -7.47
N LEU A 178 7.48 -9.27 -6.87
CA LEU A 178 6.73 -10.02 -5.87
C LEU A 178 6.06 -11.27 -6.46
N GLU A 179 5.49 -11.17 -7.65
CA GLU A 179 4.93 -12.31 -8.38
C GLU A 179 5.99 -13.35 -8.72
N ALA A 180 7.18 -12.93 -9.14
CA ALA A 180 8.31 -13.83 -9.35
C ALA A 180 8.73 -14.53 -8.04
N LYS A 181 8.69 -13.84 -6.90
CA LYS A 181 8.95 -14.46 -5.59
C LYS A 181 7.85 -15.43 -5.18
N LEU A 182 6.59 -15.09 -5.42
CA LEU A 182 5.44 -15.95 -5.17
C LEU A 182 5.52 -17.23 -6.01
N ASN A 183 5.76 -17.10 -7.31
CA ASN A 183 5.91 -18.21 -8.25
C ASN A 183 7.10 -19.12 -7.91
N ASN A 184 8.12 -18.60 -7.22
CA ASN A 184 9.26 -19.38 -6.75
C ASN A 184 9.00 -20.15 -5.45
N THR A 185 7.90 -19.89 -4.75
CA THR A 185 7.50 -20.71 -3.59
C THR A 185 7.03 -22.09 -4.04
N GLN A 186 7.11 -23.10 -3.17
CA GLN A 186 6.65 -24.45 -3.50
C GLN A 186 5.18 -24.48 -3.90
N GLN A 187 4.31 -23.80 -3.14
CA GLN A 187 2.89 -23.70 -3.48
C GLN A 187 2.68 -22.89 -4.77
N GLY A 188 3.38 -21.77 -4.95
CA GLY A 188 3.29 -21.00 -6.20
C GLY A 188 3.74 -21.79 -7.44
N ARG A 189 4.72 -22.69 -7.31
CA ARG A 189 5.11 -23.61 -8.39
C ARG A 189 4.00 -24.63 -8.68
N ILE A 190 3.37 -25.18 -7.64
CA ILE A 190 2.23 -26.10 -7.78
C ILE A 190 1.06 -25.37 -8.47
N ASP A 191 0.72 -24.17 -8.03
CA ASP A 191 -0.40 -23.41 -8.58
C ASP A 191 -0.14 -22.96 -10.03
N ARG A 192 1.10 -22.58 -10.34
CA ARG A 192 1.51 -22.26 -11.71
C ARG A 192 1.47 -23.49 -12.62
N ALA A 193 1.97 -24.62 -12.12
CA ALA A 193 1.87 -25.88 -12.84
C ALA A 193 0.40 -26.21 -13.06
N ALA A 194 -0.46 -26.09 -12.05
CA ALA A 194 -1.90 -26.35 -12.13
C ALA A 194 -2.66 -25.51 -13.17
N ARG A 195 -2.12 -24.35 -13.57
CA ARG A 195 -2.71 -23.50 -14.61
C ARG A 195 -2.21 -23.83 -16.03
N GLY A 196 -1.21 -24.69 -16.18
CA GLY A 196 -0.72 -25.09 -17.49
C GLY A 196 -1.68 -26.08 -18.18
N GLU A 197 -1.92 -25.91 -19.48
CA GLU A 197 -2.82 -26.77 -20.28
C GLU A 197 -2.48 -28.26 -20.21
N ALA A 198 -1.21 -28.60 -19.98
CA ALA A 198 -0.72 -29.98 -19.89
C ALA A 198 -0.65 -30.54 -18.46
N TYR A 199 -1.10 -29.80 -17.44
CA TYR A 199 -0.94 -30.24 -16.05
C TYR A 199 -1.85 -31.40 -15.69
N MET A 200 -1.22 -32.49 -15.26
CA MET A 200 -1.91 -33.67 -14.75
C MET A 200 -1.85 -33.64 -13.23
N HIS A 201 -2.99 -33.40 -12.59
CA HIS A 201 -3.11 -33.54 -11.14
C HIS A 201 -2.70 -34.97 -10.72
N THR A 202 -1.95 -35.08 -9.62
CA THR A 202 -1.65 -36.39 -9.04
C THR A 202 -2.94 -37.08 -8.59
N ARG A 203 -2.95 -38.41 -8.57
CA ARG A 203 -4.13 -39.19 -8.16
C ARG A 203 -4.66 -38.78 -6.78
N GLY A 204 -3.76 -38.55 -5.82
CA GLY A 204 -4.11 -38.04 -4.48
C GLY A 204 -4.85 -36.70 -4.51
N HIS A 205 -4.45 -35.80 -5.40
CA HIS A 205 -5.09 -34.50 -5.55
C HIS A 205 -6.47 -34.61 -6.24
N LEU A 206 -6.60 -35.52 -7.21
CA LEU A 206 -7.90 -35.82 -7.84
C LEU A 206 -8.92 -36.35 -6.83
N PHE A 207 -8.51 -37.18 -5.86
CA PHE A 207 -9.40 -37.61 -4.78
C PHE A 207 -9.90 -36.42 -3.96
N LYS A 208 -9.02 -35.47 -3.63
CA LYS A 208 -9.43 -34.28 -2.88
C LYS A 208 -10.46 -33.46 -3.66
N ILE A 209 -10.20 -33.22 -4.95
CA ILE A 209 -11.14 -32.51 -5.83
C ILE A 209 -12.47 -33.26 -5.91
N GLU A 210 -12.45 -34.59 -6.09
CA GLU A 210 -13.66 -35.42 -6.12
C GLU A 210 -14.47 -35.26 -4.82
N THR A 211 -13.83 -35.38 -3.65
CA THR A 211 -14.52 -35.23 -2.36
C THR A 211 -15.13 -33.84 -2.21
N ASP A 212 -14.39 -32.78 -2.55
CA ASP A 212 -14.87 -31.41 -2.48
C ASP A 212 -16.05 -31.18 -3.43
N TYR A 213 -16.01 -31.77 -4.63
CA TYR A 213 -17.08 -31.64 -5.62
C TYR A 213 -18.33 -32.42 -5.26
N LEU A 214 -18.20 -33.66 -4.78
CA LEU A 214 -19.35 -34.46 -4.32
C LEU A 214 -20.03 -33.80 -3.13
N ALA A 215 -19.26 -33.22 -2.21
CA ALA A 215 -19.79 -32.48 -1.07
C ALA A 215 -20.59 -31.24 -1.52
N GLN A 216 -20.09 -30.49 -2.52
CA GLN A 216 -20.81 -29.36 -3.10
C GLN A 216 -22.05 -29.80 -3.88
N LEU A 217 -21.99 -30.89 -4.64
CA LEU A 217 -23.14 -31.43 -5.37
C LEU A 217 -24.22 -32.01 -4.43
N GLY A 218 -23.88 -32.27 -3.17
CA GLY A 218 -24.77 -32.96 -2.21
C GLY A 218 -25.03 -34.42 -2.60
N TRP A 219 -24.15 -35.04 -3.39
CA TRP A 219 -24.31 -36.42 -3.82
C TRP A 219 -23.88 -37.38 -2.70
N ASN A 220 -24.70 -38.40 -2.45
CA ASN A 220 -24.32 -39.51 -1.57
C ASN A 220 -23.40 -40.50 -2.32
N ASP A 221 -22.73 -41.37 -1.57
CA ASP A 221 -21.74 -42.30 -2.12
C ASP A 221 -22.35 -43.29 -3.13
N ASP A 222 -23.59 -43.73 -2.92
CA ASP A 222 -24.29 -44.65 -3.82
C ASP A 222 -24.58 -44.01 -5.18
N TYR A 223 -25.13 -42.78 -5.16
CA TYR A 223 -25.41 -42.03 -6.38
C TYR A 223 -24.11 -41.65 -7.12
N ALA A 224 -23.07 -41.25 -6.38
CA ALA A 224 -21.76 -40.95 -6.95
C ALA A 224 -21.14 -42.19 -7.62
N THR A 225 -21.33 -43.38 -7.04
CA THR A 225 -20.83 -44.65 -7.58
C THR A 225 -21.57 -45.03 -8.87
N MET A 226 -22.91 -44.93 -8.87
CA MET A 226 -23.73 -45.15 -10.06
C MET A 226 -23.35 -44.18 -11.20
N GLN A 227 -23.23 -42.88 -10.91
CA GLN A 227 -22.82 -41.88 -11.91
C GLN A 227 -21.41 -42.15 -12.45
N ARG A 228 -20.49 -42.58 -11.59
CA ARG A 228 -19.13 -42.95 -12.01
C ARG A 228 -19.13 -44.14 -12.95
N GLU A 229 -19.93 -45.15 -12.66
CA GLU A 229 -20.09 -46.31 -13.52
C GLU A 229 -20.67 -45.92 -14.88
N ILE A 230 -21.66 -45.04 -14.93
CA ILE A 230 -22.22 -44.53 -16.19
C ILE A 230 -21.16 -43.79 -17.03
N VAL A 231 -20.34 -42.94 -16.38
CA VAL A 231 -19.37 -42.09 -17.09
C VAL A 231 -18.09 -42.84 -17.47
N THR A 232 -17.67 -43.83 -16.68
CA THR A 232 -16.36 -44.47 -16.83
C THR A 232 -16.40 -45.99 -16.99
N GLY A 233 -17.57 -46.62 -16.87
CA GLY A 233 -17.77 -48.07 -16.89
C GLY A 233 -17.26 -48.81 -15.67
N LYS A 234 -16.92 -48.08 -14.58
CA LYS A 234 -16.27 -48.66 -13.39
C LYS A 234 -16.90 -48.14 -12.10
N GLU A 235 -17.32 -49.05 -11.24
CA GLU A 235 -17.89 -48.73 -9.92
C GLU A 235 -16.82 -48.17 -8.96
N SER A 236 -15.64 -48.80 -8.93
CA SER A 236 -14.59 -48.45 -7.98
C SER A 236 -13.47 -47.62 -8.58
N ARG A 237 -13.07 -46.60 -7.82
CA ARG A 237 -11.88 -45.78 -8.09
C ARG A 237 -10.61 -46.61 -8.21
N ARG A 238 -10.54 -47.82 -7.62
CA ARG A 238 -9.34 -48.69 -7.70
C ARG A 238 -9.13 -49.28 -9.09
N HIS A 239 -10.18 -49.44 -9.89
CA HIS A 239 -10.08 -50.02 -11.23
C HIS A 239 -9.86 -48.97 -12.33
N MET A 240 -9.87 -47.69 -11.97
CA MET A 240 -9.69 -46.58 -12.90
C MET A 240 -8.22 -46.25 -13.13
N THR A 241 -7.85 -46.05 -14.39
CA THR A 241 -6.60 -45.39 -14.79
C THR A 241 -6.62 -43.91 -14.40
N ASP A 242 -5.46 -43.26 -14.36
CA ASP A 242 -5.39 -41.83 -14.06
C ASP A 242 -6.06 -40.95 -15.13
N ALA A 243 -6.18 -41.44 -16.37
CA ALA A 243 -6.92 -40.74 -17.43
C ALA A 243 -8.44 -40.82 -17.18
N GLU A 244 -8.97 -41.99 -16.88
CA GLU A 244 -10.40 -42.19 -16.56
C GLU A 244 -10.78 -41.42 -15.29
N PHE A 245 -9.92 -41.40 -14.28
CA PHE A 245 -10.22 -40.68 -13.04
C PHE A 245 -10.23 -39.16 -13.25
N ARG A 246 -9.38 -38.63 -14.13
CA ARG A 246 -9.45 -37.23 -14.58
C ARG A 246 -10.72 -36.94 -15.36
N HIS A 247 -11.14 -37.86 -16.24
CA HIS A 247 -12.37 -37.71 -16.99
C HIS A 247 -13.59 -37.62 -16.05
N TRP A 248 -13.62 -38.48 -15.03
CA TRP A 248 -14.63 -38.44 -13.97
C TRP A 248 -14.65 -37.12 -13.19
N VAL A 249 -13.50 -36.65 -12.70
CA VAL A 249 -13.42 -35.36 -11.99
C VAL A 249 -13.83 -34.19 -12.89
N GLY A 250 -13.48 -34.24 -14.19
CA GLY A 250 -13.95 -33.27 -15.18
C GLY A 250 -15.46 -33.30 -15.41
N TYR A 251 -16.09 -34.47 -15.33
CA TYR A 251 -17.54 -34.60 -15.35
C TYR A 251 -18.20 -33.96 -14.12
N LEU A 252 -17.68 -34.23 -12.91
CA LEU A 252 -18.18 -33.61 -11.68
C LEU A 252 -18.08 -32.09 -11.70
N ARG A 253 -16.98 -31.55 -12.26
CA ARG A 253 -16.82 -30.11 -12.46
C ARG A 253 -17.92 -29.53 -13.35
N ARG A 254 -18.21 -30.15 -14.50
CA ARG A 254 -19.29 -29.72 -15.40
C ARG A 254 -20.67 -29.82 -14.74
N ALA A 255 -20.90 -30.85 -13.94
CA ALA A 255 -22.14 -31.00 -13.18
C ALA A 255 -22.31 -29.88 -12.14
N LEU A 256 -21.22 -29.47 -11.48
CA LEU A 256 -21.22 -28.32 -10.56
C LEU A 256 -21.46 -27.00 -11.28
N GLU A 257 -20.78 -26.78 -12.41
CA GLU A 257 -20.97 -25.59 -13.24
C GLU A 257 -22.44 -25.50 -13.70
N ALA A 258 -23.05 -26.63 -14.10
CA ALA A 258 -24.47 -26.70 -14.45
C ALA A 258 -25.43 -26.41 -13.27
N MET A 259 -25.07 -26.77 -12.03
CA MET A 259 -25.88 -26.49 -10.83
C MET A 259 -25.74 -25.06 -10.31
N TYR A 260 -24.53 -24.49 -10.36
CA TYR A 260 -24.20 -23.23 -9.67
C TYR A 260 -24.03 -22.01 -10.59
N GLY A 261 -23.95 -22.17 -11.91
CA GLY A 261 -24.08 -21.01 -12.81
C GLY A 261 -23.45 -21.13 -14.20
N GLU A 262 -24.27 -20.76 -15.19
CA GLU A 262 -24.01 -20.33 -16.56
C GLU A 262 -23.44 -21.36 -17.55
N SER A 263 -24.35 -21.86 -18.38
CA SER A 263 -24.09 -22.27 -19.77
C SER A 263 -23.27 -21.20 -20.48
N THR A 264 -21.95 -21.30 -20.37
CA THR A 264 -21.05 -20.67 -21.33
C THR A 264 -21.03 -21.59 -22.54
N ASN A 265 -21.62 -21.07 -23.63
CA ASN A 265 -21.81 -21.70 -24.95
C ASN A 265 -20.69 -22.64 -25.38
#